data_AF-A0A640T5V0-F1
#
_entry.id   AF-A0A640T5V0-F1
#
_cell.length_a   1.000
_cell.length_b   1.000
_cell.length_c   1.000
_cell.angle_alpha   90.00
_cell.angle_beta   90.00
_cell.angle_gamma   90.00
#
_symmetry.space_group_name_H-M   'P 1'
#
loop_
_entity.id
_entity.type
_entity.pdbx_description
1 polymer ?
#
loop_
_entity_poly.entity_id
_entity_poly.type
_entity_poly.pdbx_seq_one_letter_code
_entity_poly.pdbx_strand_id
1 'polypeptide(L)' 'MLANTGRSFWASPYDLPLTAEMLSVIRPVTGHHPLRHAVFTHANGDHTHGGQLLPGSACVIGADGTAHEMRTEMASN' A
#
# COMPACT_ATOMS: atom_id res chain seq x y z
N MET A 1 -0.95 12.01 2.87
CA MET A 1 -0.88 11.29 4.16
C MET A 1 -1.77 12.03 5.16
N LEU A 2 -2.94 11.48 5.51
CA LEU A 2 -3.79 12.03 6.57
C LEU A 2 -3.42 11.31 7.87
N ALA A 3 -2.64 11.95 8.75
CA ALA A 3 -2.13 11.33 9.99
C ALA A 3 -2.93 11.72 11.25
N ASN A 4 -4.09 12.37 11.11
CA ASN A 4 -4.74 13.08 12.22
C ASN A 4 -5.57 12.20 13.19
N THR A 5 -5.49 10.87 13.12
CA THR A 5 -6.32 9.96 13.96
C THR A 5 -5.63 8.68 14.43
N GLY A 6 -4.29 8.61 14.38
CA GLY A 6 -3.57 7.35 14.69
C GLY A 6 -3.79 6.23 13.66
N ARG A 7 -4.42 6.56 12.53
CA ARG A 7 -4.58 5.69 11.37
C ARG A 7 -3.85 6.31 10.20
N SER A 8 -2.71 5.75 9.85
CA SER A 8 -1.99 6.09 8.62
C SER A 8 -2.62 5.32 7.46
N PHE A 9 -3.02 6.05 6.41
CA PHE A 9 -3.49 5.51 5.15
C PHE A 9 -2.42 5.70 4.08
N TRP A 10 -2.20 4.64 3.29
CA TRP A 10 -1.14 4.56 2.29
C TRP A 10 -1.68 4.15 0.93
N ALA A 11 -1.13 4.75 -0.13
CA ALA A 11 -1.23 4.29 -1.51
C ALA A 11 0.20 4.03 -2.03
N SER A 12 0.42 2.89 -2.68
CA SER A 12 1.74 2.44 -3.14
C SER A 12 2.17 3.18 -4.41
N PRO A 13 3.44 3.57 -4.56
CA PRO A 13 4.00 3.94 -5.86
C PRO A 13 4.38 2.71 -6.70
N TYR A 14 4.80 2.98 -7.95
CA TYR A 14 4.87 2.04 -9.08
C TYR A 14 5.77 0.82 -8.94
N ASP A 15 6.90 0.97 -8.26
CA ASP A 15 7.89 -0.09 -8.11
C ASP A 15 8.42 -0.20 -6.67
N LEU A 16 9.12 -1.32 -6.40
CA LEU A 16 9.67 -1.60 -5.08
C LEU A 16 10.75 -0.58 -4.66
N PRO A 17 11.71 -0.17 -5.52
CA PRO A 17 12.70 0.83 -5.15
C PRO A 17 12.09 2.17 -4.71
N LEU A 18 11.14 2.70 -5.49
CA LEU A 18 10.48 3.97 -5.19
C LEU A 18 9.63 3.87 -3.92
N THR A 19 8.97 2.72 -3.72
CA THR A 19 8.22 2.45 -2.50
C THR A 19 9.14 2.40 -1.27
N ALA A 20 10.31 1.77 -1.38
CA ALA A 20 11.29 1.70 -0.29
C ALA A 20 11.85 3.09 0.06
N GLU A 21 12.15 3.93 -0.94
CA GLU A 21 12.58 5.31 -0.75
C GLU A 21 11.50 6.12 -0.02
N MET A 22 10.26 6.05 -0.49
CA MET A 22 9.13 6.74 0.12
C MET A 22 8.92 6.30 1.58
N LEU A 23 8.96 4.98 1.85
CA LEU A 23 8.85 4.43 3.21
C LEU A 23 9.99 4.92 4.13
N SER A 24 11.21 5.03 3.61
CA SER A 24 12.35 5.58 4.34
C SER A 24 12.10 7.04 4.73
N VAL A 25 11.61 7.86 3.79
CA VAL A 25 11.31 9.28 4.00
C VAL A 25 10.22 9.48 5.06
N ILE A 26 9.17 8.64 5.07
CA ILE A 26 8.06 8.79 6.03
C ILE A 26 8.30 8.08 7.38
N ARG A 27 9.42 7.37 7.53
CA ARG A 27 9.77 6.63 8.75
C ARG A 27 9.80 7.49 10.02
N PRO A 28 10.30 8.74 10.01
CA PRO A 28 10.26 9.59 11.22
C PRO A 28 8.83 9.88 11.71
N VAL A 29 7.85 9.93 10.81
CA VAL A 29 6.44 10.18 11.13
C VAL A 29 5.72 8.89 11.56
N THR A 30 6.08 7.77 10.94
CA THR A 30 5.42 6.47 11.17
C THR A 30 6.11 5.59 12.21
N GLY A 31 7.31 5.95 12.68
CA GLY A 31 8.07 5.15 13.64
C GLY A 31 7.35 4.94 14.98
N HIS A 32 6.55 5.91 15.42
CA HIS A 32 5.72 5.80 16.63
C HIS A 32 4.30 5.29 16.34
N HIS A 33 3.87 5.35 15.08
CA HIS A 33 2.54 4.95 14.61
C HIS A 33 2.67 4.09 13.35
N PRO A 34 2.90 2.77 13.51
CA PRO A 34 3.11 1.87 12.39
C PRO A 34 2.01 1.99 11.34
N LEU A 35 2.35 1.76 10.07
CA LEU A 35 1.37 1.65 9.00
C LEU A 35 0.48 0.43 9.26
N ARG A 36 -0.79 0.68 9.63
CA ARG A 36 -1.77 -0.38 9.93
C ARG A 36 -2.74 -0.64 8.80
N HIS A 37 -2.91 0.30 7.89
CA HIS A 37 -3.86 0.20 6.79
C HIS A 37 -3.22 0.70 5.50
N ALA A 38 -3.51 0.01 4.40
CA ALA A 38 -3.21 0.45 3.05
C ALA A 38 -4.50 0.41 2.22
N VAL A 39 -4.66 1.36 1.31
CA VAL A 39 -5.82 1.43 0.43
C VAL A 39 -5.35 1.30 -1.01
N PHE A 40 -5.86 0.29 -1.70
CA PHE A 40 -5.71 0.17 -3.15
C PHE A 40 -6.96 0.72 -3.83
N THR A 41 -6.76 1.75 -4.64
CA THR A 41 -7.84 2.47 -5.32
C THR A 41 -8.30 1.77 -6.59
N HIS A 42 -7.40 1.03 -7.25
CA HIS A 42 -7.63 0.18 -8.42
C HIS A 42 -6.51 -0.87 -8.51
N ALA A 43 -6.62 -1.82 -9.43
CA ALA A 43 -5.75 -3.00 -9.47
C ALA A 43 -4.38 -2.76 -10.12
N ASN A 44 -4.26 -1.70 -10.92
CA ASN A 44 -3.04 -1.39 -11.66
C ASN A 44 -1.78 -1.47 -10.77
N GLY A 45 -0.70 -2.02 -11.34
CA GLY A 45 0.58 -2.21 -10.66
C GLY A 45 1.13 -0.93 -10.02
N ASP A 46 0.78 0.23 -10.58
CA ASP A 46 1.23 1.53 -10.08
C ASP A 46 0.66 1.92 -8.70
N HIS A 47 -0.37 1.19 -8.26
CA HIS A 47 -1.04 1.34 -6.97
C HIS A 47 -0.94 0.09 -6.09
N THR A 48 -0.41 -1.03 -6.59
CA THR A 48 -0.44 -2.34 -5.91
C THR A 48 0.94 -2.99 -5.69
N HIS A 49 1.93 -2.78 -6.56
CA HIS A 49 3.22 -3.49 -6.51
C HIS A 49 4.02 -3.26 -5.22
N GLY A 50 4.15 -2.01 -4.77
CA GLY A 50 4.84 -1.71 -3.52
C GLY A 50 4.10 -2.19 -2.26
N GLY A 51 2.88 -2.73 -2.41
CA GLY A 51 2.18 -3.45 -1.34
C GLY A 51 3.00 -4.58 -0.72
N GLN A 52 3.94 -5.16 -1.49
CA GLN A 52 4.85 -6.21 -1.03
C GLN A 52 5.79 -5.75 0.11
N LEU A 53 6.01 -4.44 0.27
CA LEU A 53 6.86 -3.86 1.32
C LEU A 53 6.07 -3.46 2.58
N LEU A 54 4.74 -3.61 2.56
CA LEU A 54 3.92 -3.35 3.73
C LEU A 54 4.21 -4.39 4.82
N PRO A 55 4.13 -4.00 6.11
CA PRO A 55 4.19 -4.97 7.19
C PRO A 55 3.10 -6.02 7.03
N GLY A 56 3.40 -7.30 7.29
CA GLY A 56 2.38 -8.37 7.23
C GLY A 56 1.20 -8.20 8.20
N SER A 57 1.28 -7.24 9.13
CA SER A 57 0.18 -6.84 10.02
C SER A 57 -0.71 -5.71 9.47
N ALA A 58 -0.38 -5.15 8.30
CA ALA A 58 -1.16 -4.12 7.67
C ALA A 58 -2.42 -4.71 7.03
N CYS A 59 -3.57 -4.10 7.30
CA CYS A 59 -4.83 -4.43 6.64
C CYS A 59 -4.90 -3.70 5.29
N VAL A 60 -5.01 -4.47 4.21
CA VAL A 60 -5.24 -3.93 2.87
C VAL A 60 -6.74 -3.77 2.66
N ILE A 61 -7.15 -2.57 2.25
CA ILE A 61 -8.53 -2.20 1.96
C ILE A 61 -8.61 -1.89 0.47
N GLY A 62 -9.58 -2.47 -0.22
CA GLY A 62 -9.86 -2.20 -1.62
C GLY A 62 -11.32 -2.51 -1.92
N ALA A 63 -11.82 -2.02 -3.04
CA ALA A 63 -13.14 -2.43 -3.53
C ALA A 63 -13.09 -3.89 -3.99
N ASP A 64 -14.22 -4.60 -3.92
CA ASP A 64 -14.31 -5.99 -4.38
C ASP A 64 -13.86 -6.16 -5.85
N GLY A 65 -14.17 -5.18 -6.70
CA GLY A 65 -13.72 -5.13 -8.09
C GLY A 65 -12.19 -5.07 -8.21
N THR A 66 -11.53 -4.24 -7.42
CA THR A 66 -10.06 -4.17 -7.34
C THR A 66 -9.47 -5.51 -6.92
N ALA A 67 -10.03 -6.15 -5.88
CA ALA A 67 -9.56 -7.45 -5.41
C ALA A 67 -9.80 -8.59 -6.41
N HIS A 68 -10.87 -8.50 -7.22
CA HIS A 68 -11.12 -9.43 -8.31
C HIS A 68 -10.09 -9.26 -9.43
N GLU A 69 -9.90 -8.03 -9.90
CA GLU A 69 -9.00 -7.72 -11.01
C GLU A 69 -7.54 -8.05 -10.71
N MET A 70 -7.05 -7.74 -9.50
CA MET A 70 -5.70 -8.13 -9.06
C MET A 70 -5.47 -9.64 -9.12
N ARG A 71 -6.49 -10.46 -8.81
CA ARG A 71 -6.39 -11.92 -8.90
C ARG A 71 -6.37 -12.42 -10.34
N THR A 72 -7.04 -11.72 -11.25
CA THR A 72 -7.12 -12.10 -12.67
C THR A 72 -5.92 -11.61 -13.47
N GLU A 73 -5.35 -10.43 -13.15
CA GLU A 73 -4.11 -9.95 -13.77
C GLU A 73 -2.94 -10.86 -13.42
N MET A 74 -2.84 -11.32 -12.16
CA MET A 74 -1.82 -12.29 -11.74
C MET A 74 -1.92 -13.66 -12.45
N ALA A 75 -3.09 -14.02 -12.99
CA ALA A 75 -3.29 -15.28 -13.72
C ALA A 75 -2.96 -15.16 -15.22
N SER A 76 -2.76 -13.94 -15.71
CA SER A 76 -2.59 -13.64 -17.15
C SER A 76 -1.15 -13.26 -17.53
N ASN A 77 -0.21 -13.31 -16.59
CA ASN A 77 1.22 -13.00 -16.76
C ASN A 77 2.09 -14.08 -16.11
#